data_AF-A0A7V6NFN2-F1
#
_entry.id   AF-A0A7V6NFN2-F1
#
_cell.length_a   1.000
_cell.length_b   1.000
_cell.length_c   1.000
_cell.angle_alpha   90.00
_cell.angle_beta   90.00
_cell.angle_gamma   90.00
#
_symmetry.space_group_name_H-M   'P 1'
#
loop_
_entity.id
_entity.type
_entity.pdbx_description
1 polymer ?
#
loop_
_entity_poly.entity_id
_entity_poly.type
_entity_poly.pdbx_seq_one_letter_code
_entity_poly.pdbx_strand_id
1 'polypeptide(L)'
;MKKRKKERNLSPLQKEYRNFFLEKMALYGVKSPAELTKEEKSIFFTEIKIDWAKYKQDKQELKKILRREGEVVETESKARQRIPVNKWTEKQYEIQQLKDKKQVAIDKKESWQKEEKPLETTKQIVKSMPNQDQTDDLRILFNPNNYFTQKEDYHYPVVKMPKPNAILKLPRYGRSNKKGYKENDFFNHLKNNISNIELTNDVHMVIPNFDKPYEPDIVLFDKSINLFIDVEIDEPYDGYYRYPTHFIHPEEEVKQDNIRDLFFTESGWIVIRFTEKQVHCQTRECIDYITNVLHSIYNEDFSIETKCEKEVQWDYNQCIQWQKAHYREKYLGIEGFKKQHSSKELEIDTSENESIENVIQRTKKFRSENRVSSVALDLDKETHKYYHPKDETGNAEYIAVTTLIERFFPFDLKRYIERKAEEENRTEEDVFADYSSIRNEAMSKGTYLHEQIECYFKKEKYDPDLKEFKMFLDFYNKEIKQRNLLFYDAEKMIVSNKYHVAGTIDCLFKKENKDEYVMLDWKSSKNLIIDGRPRIFGYGYVISELNSLDNSSYYKYCLQQNIYKYIVETEHSMKISSMKLVVLHENYDEYYIVDVPLMQEETKIILNSLKVKI
;
A
#
# COMPACT_ATOMS: atom_id res chain seq x y z
N MET A 1 -31.78 -0.32 24.34
CA MET A 1 -30.44 -0.93 24.22
C MET A 1 -29.47 0.10 23.65
N LYS A 2 -28.43 0.48 24.41
CA LYS A 2 -27.42 1.48 24.00
C LYS A 2 -26.45 0.85 22.99
N LYS A 3 -26.51 1.25 21.71
CA LYS A 3 -25.42 0.96 20.75
C LYS A 3 -24.23 1.86 21.10
N ARG A 4 -23.10 1.25 21.47
CA ARG A 4 -21.82 1.93 21.72
C ARG A 4 -21.29 2.55 20.42
N LYS A 5 -20.79 3.80 20.51
CA LYS A 5 -19.93 4.45 19.51
C LYS A 5 -18.81 3.47 19.11
N LYS A 6 -18.65 3.18 17.83
CA LYS A 6 -17.52 2.38 17.32
C LYS A 6 -16.43 3.34 16.84
N GLU A 7 -15.52 3.71 17.75
CA GLU A 7 -14.21 4.26 17.36
C GLU A 7 -13.36 3.14 16.73
N ARG A 8 -12.51 3.50 15.76
CA ARG A 8 -11.47 2.61 15.21
C ARG A 8 -10.63 2.05 16.37
N ASN A 9 -10.45 0.73 16.44
CA ASN A 9 -9.84 0.09 17.60
C ASN A 9 -8.31 0.30 17.59
N LEU A 10 -7.85 1.40 18.17
CA LEU A 10 -6.48 1.54 18.64
C LEU A 10 -6.09 0.31 19.48
N SER A 11 -4.87 -0.20 19.31
CA SER A 11 -4.33 -1.26 20.17
C SER A 11 -4.41 -0.82 21.65
N PRO A 12 -4.43 -1.75 22.63
CA PRO A 12 -4.49 -1.37 24.04
C PRO A 12 -3.40 -0.37 24.43
N LEU A 13 -2.19 -0.52 23.87
CA LEU A 13 -1.08 0.40 24.10
C LEU A 13 -1.29 1.76 23.43
N GLN A 14 -1.86 1.79 22.23
CA GLN A 14 -2.18 3.04 21.52
C GLN A 14 -3.34 3.80 22.20
N LYS A 15 -4.33 3.10 22.75
CA LYS A 15 -5.40 3.71 23.56
C LYS A 15 -4.83 4.35 24.82
N GLU A 16 -3.92 3.66 25.49
CA GLU A 16 -3.24 4.16 26.69
C GLU A 16 -2.34 5.36 26.35
N TYR A 17 -1.54 5.28 25.29
CA TYR A 17 -0.70 6.39 24.86
C TYR A 17 -1.54 7.61 24.45
N ARG A 18 -2.63 7.40 23.71
CA ARG A 18 -3.57 8.47 23.35
C ARG A 18 -4.16 9.14 24.59
N ASN A 19 -4.64 8.38 25.56
CA ASN A 19 -5.20 8.95 26.80
C ASN A 19 -4.14 9.74 27.57
N PHE A 20 -2.94 9.19 27.73
CA PHE A 20 -1.81 9.86 28.35
C PHE A 20 -1.44 11.17 27.62
N PHE A 21 -1.40 11.14 26.29
CA PHE A 21 -1.12 12.29 25.45
C PHE A 21 -2.19 13.38 25.60
N LEU A 22 -3.47 12.99 25.59
CA LEU A 22 -4.61 13.90 25.78
C LEU A 22 -4.59 14.54 27.19
N GLU A 23 -4.29 13.77 28.23
CA GLU A 23 -4.13 14.28 29.60
C GLU A 23 -2.98 15.29 29.69
N LYS A 24 -1.84 15.01 29.04
CA LYS A 24 -0.72 15.94 28.94
C LYS A 24 -1.08 17.22 28.19
N MET A 25 -1.84 17.15 27.09
CA MET A 25 -2.33 18.35 26.41
C MET A 25 -3.23 19.20 27.31
N ALA A 26 -4.12 18.57 28.07
CA ALA A 26 -4.99 19.27 29.01
C ALA A 26 -4.19 20.01 30.11
N LEU A 27 -3.06 19.46 30.56
CA LEU A 27 -2.16 20.14 31.52
C LEU A 27 -1.50 21.38 30.94
N TYR A 28 -1.23 21.40 29.63
CA TYR A 28 -0.70 22.56 28.92
C TYR A 28 -1.81 23.55 28.50
N GLY A 29 -3.08 23.25 28.81
CA GLY A 29 -4.22 24.10 28.46
C GLY A 29 -4.47 24.20 26.95
N VAL A 30 -3.88 23.32 26.15
CA VAL A 30 -4.00 23.32 24.68
C VAL A 30 -4.87 22.18 24.20
N LYS A 31 -5.59 22.41 23.10
CA LYS A 31 -6.41 21.38 22.44
C LYS A 31 -5.64 20.63 21.37
N SER A 32 -4.55 21.22 20.88
CA SER A 32 -3.63 20.63 19.92
C SER A 32 -2.20 21.07 20.24
N PRO A 33 -1.19 20.20 20.06
CA PRO A 33 0.20 20.63 20.22
C PRO A 33 0.56 21.76 19.26
N ALA A 34 -0.19 21.94 18.15
CA ALA A 34 0.01 23.03 17.21
C ALA A 34 -0.12 24.43 17.84
N GLU A 35 -0.90 24.56 18.92
CA GLU A 35 -1.15 25.81 19.67
C GLU A 35 0.06 26.26 20.51
N LEU A 36 1.01 25.36 20.76
CA LEU A 36 2.22 25.64 21.53
C LEU A 36 3.29 26.37 20.68
N THR A 37 4.03 27.28 21.32
CA THR A 37 5.24 27.89 20.74
C THR A 37 6.34 26.85 20.49
N LYS A 38 7.39 27.25 19.78
CA LYS A 38 8.51 26.34 19.46
C LYS A 38 9.18 25.81 20.74
N GLU A 39 9.41 26.70 21.70
CA GLU A 39 10.00 26.39 22.99
C GLU A 39 9.08 25.48 23.81
N GLU A 40 7.78 25.79 23.86
CA GLU A 40 6.80 24.98 24.59
C GLU A 40 6.60 23.60 23.99
N LYS A 41 6.64 23.45 22.65
CA LYS A 41 6.60 22.13 21.99
C LYS A 41 7.79 21.27 22.41
N SER A 42 8.99 21.85 22.42
CA SER A 42 10.20 21.15 22.83
C SER A 42 10.07 20.61 24.26
N ILE A 43 9.58 21.43 25.19
CA ILE A 43 9.33 21.03 26.58
C ILE A 43 8.24 19.96 26.64
N PHE A 44 7.10 20.20 25.98
CA PHE A 44 5.93 19.31 25.96
C PHE A 44 6.27 17.89 25.49
N PHE A 45 6.96 17.75 24.36
CA PHE A 45 7.31 16.43 23.82
C PHE A 45 8.45 15.75 24.59
N THR A 46 9.40 16.54 25.13
CA THR A 46 10.42 16.03 26.05
C THR A 46 9.78 15.44 27.31
N GLU A 47 8.82 16.16 27.91
CA GLU A 47 8.07 15.68 29.06
C GLU A 47 7.25 14.44 28.73
N ILE A 48 6.55 14.41 27.59
CA ILE A 48 5.82 13.22 27.14
C ILE A 48 6.74 12.01 27.04
N LYS A 49 7.93 12.17 26.50
CA LYS A 49 8.92 11.08 26.37
C LYS A 49 9.35 10.55 27.73
N ILE A 50 9.72 11.44 28.64
CA ILE A 50 10.17 11.10 30.00
C ILE A 50 9.02 10.46 30.79
N ASP A 51 7.86 11.12 30.80
CA ASP A 51 6.73 10.72 31.61
C ASP A 51 6.05 9.47 31.05
N TRP A 52 6.02 9.26 29.73
CA TRP A 52 5.51 8.02 29.15
C TRP A 52 6.45 6.84 29.42
N ALA A 53 7.77 7.06 29.38
CA ALA A 53 8.74 6.04 29.75
C ALA A 53 8.59 5.64 31.23
N LYS A 54 8.41 6.64 32.11
CA LYS A 54 8.15 6.44 33.53
C LYS A 54 6.82 5.75 33.79
N TYR A 55 5.73 6.20 33.15
CA TYR A 55 4.41 5.59 33.21
C TYR A 55 4.44 4.10 32.84
N LYS A 56 5.19 3.75 31.79
CA LYS A 56 5.39 2.34 31.40
C LYS A 56 6.15 1.56 32.47
N GLN A 57 7.21 2.12 33.06
CA GLN A 57 7.97 1.48 34.13
C GLN A 57 7.15 1.29 35.40
N ASP A 58 6.49 2.34 35.88
CA ASP A 58 5.65 2.34 37.08
C ASP A 58 4.51 1.33 36.97
N LYS A 59 3.88 1.23 35.79
CA LYS A 59 2.83 0.24 35.52
C LYS A 59 3.37 -1.19 35.44
N GLN A 60 4.59 -1.36 34.95
CA GLN A 60 5.28 -2.66 34.92
C GLN A 60 5.70 -3.08 36.33
N GLU A 61 6.07 -2.15 37.20
CA GLU A 61 6.27 -2.38 38.63
C GLU A 61 4.96 -2.67 39.37
N LEU A 62 3.88 -1.93 39.11
CA LEU A 62 2.56 -2.21 39.68
C LEU A 62 2.06 -3.61 39.30
N LYS A 63 2.25 -4.00 38.03
CA LYS A 63 1.95 -5.36 37.56
C LYS A 63 2.84 -6.41 38.22
N LYS A 64 4.10 -6.10 38.54
CA LYS A 64 4.99 -6.99 39.30
C LYS A 64 4.58 -7.08 40.77
N ILE A 65 4.09 -6.00 41.38
CA ILE A 65 3.60 -5.98 42.77
C ILE A 65 2.30 -6.78 42.88
N LEU A 66 1.34 -6.56 41.97
CA LEU A 66 0.10 -7.33 41.87
C LEU A 66 0.34 -8.82 41.56
N ARG A 67 1.40 -9.15 40.80
CA ARG A 67 1.84 -10.54 40.59
C ARG A 67 2.47 -11.14 41.84
N ARG A 68 3.30 -10.39 42.58
CA ARG A 68 3.90 -10.84 43.85
C ARG A 68 2.88 -11.14 44.95
N GLU A 69 1.75 -10.43 44.98
CA GLU A 69 0.65 -10.74 45.91
C GLU A 69 -0.16 -11.98 45.49
N GLY A 70 -0.17 -12.32 44.19
CA GLY A 70 -0.78 -13.55 43.66
C GLY A 70 0.15 -14.78 43.66
N GLU A 71 1.48 -14.59 43.75
CA GLU A 71 2.50 -15.63 43.56
C GLU A 71 3.02 -16.28 44.87
N VAL A 72 2.40 -16.03 46.03
CA VAL A 72 2.71 -16.79 47.29
C VAL A 72 2.27 -18.26 47.20
N VAL A 73 1.55 -18.68 46.16
CA VAL A 73 0.98 -20.04 46.06
C VAL A 73 1.82 -21.04 45.25
N GLU A 74 2.70 -20.65 44.33
CA GLU A 74 3.45 -21.64 43.53
C GLU A 74 4.88 -21.20 43.23
N THR A 75 5.78 -21.50 44.17
CA THR A 75 7.22 -21.45 43.95
C THR A 75 7.73 -22.66 43.16
N GLU A 76 8.76 -22.40 42.35
CA GLU A 76 9.81 -23.30 41.84
C GLU A 76 9.65 -23.93 40.43
N SER A 77 10.31 -23.34 39.42
CA SER A 77 11.68 -23.78 39.04
C SER A 77 12.31 -23.08 37.80
N LYS A 78 13.52 -22.55 38.05
CA LYS A 78 14.72 -22.40 37.19
C LYS A 78 14.88 -21.26 36.16
N ALA A 79 16.00 -20.58 36.37
CA ALA A 79 16.50 -19.34 35.79
C ALA A 79 17.48 -19.56 34.61
N ARG A 80 17.63 -18.52 33.76
CA ARG A 80 18.88 -18.23 33.02
C ARG A 80 19.10 -16.71 32.88
N GLN A 81 20.37 -16.32 33.00
CA GLN A 81 20.93 -14.97 33.11
C GLN A 81 21.05 -14.25 31.75
N ARG A 82 21.08 -12.91 31.81
CA ARG A 82 21.31 -11.96 30.71
C ARG A 82 22.79 -11.61 30.55
N ILE A 83 23.24 -11.33 29.33
CA ILE A 83 24.54 -10.74 28.97
C ILE A 83 24.30 -9.46 28.13
N PRO A 84 25.17 -8.42 28.20
CA PRO A 84 24.86 -7.06 27.76
C PRO A 84 25.11 -6.79 26.27
N VAL A 85 24.42 -5.75 25.80
CA VAL A 85 24.50 -5.15 24.46
C VAL A 85 25.83 -4.41 24.28
N ASN A 86 26.57 -4.72 23.22
CA ASN A 86 27.77 -3.99 22.81
C ASN A 86 27.43 -2.85 21.84
N LYS A 87 27.96 -1.66 22.17
CA LYS A 87 28.10 -0.46 21.33
C LYS A 87 28.85 -0.78 20.04
N TRP A 88 28.36 -0.26 18.92
CA TRP A 88 29.17 -0.07 17.71
C TRP A 88 29.56 1.39 17.59
N THR A 89 30.87 1.62 17.51
CA THR A 89 31.54 2.91 17.38
C THR A 89 31.54 3.39 15.93
N GLU A 90 31.15 4.65 15.75
CA GLU A 90 31.33 5.46 14.54
C GLU A 90 32.81 5.55 14.17
N LYS A 91 33.10 5.49 12.86
CA LYS A 91 34.37 5.96 12.31
C LYS A 91 34.12 6.82 11.09
N GLN A 92 34.72 8.00 11.17
CA GLN A 92 34.57 9.18 10.35
C GLN A 92 35.09 8.98 8.92
N TYR A 93 34.43 9.63 7.96
CA TYR A 93 35.08 10.13 6.76
C TYR A 93 34.70 11.60 6.58
N GLU A 94 35.70 12.46 6.77
CA GLU A 94 35.62 13.91 6.63
C GLU A 94 35.45 14.35 5.17
N ILE A 95 34.68 15.42 5.03
CA ILE A 95 34.52 16.24 3.83
C ILE A 95 35.64 17.27 3.79
N GLN A 96 36.29 17.46 2.63
CA GLN A 96 36.92 18.74 2.29
C GLN A 96 36.32 19.30 0.98
N GLN A 97 35.51 20.33 1.19
CA GLN A 97 35.00 21.40 0.33
C GLN A 97 36.07 22.04 -0.58
N LEU A 98 35.83 22.87 -1.63
CA LEU A 98 34.68 23.48 -2.31
C LEU A 98 35.24 24.26 -3.53
N LYS A 99 34.33 24.64 -4.45
CA LYS A 99 34.37 25.83 -5.34
C LYS A 99 35.44 25.86 -6.44
N ASP A 100 34.99 25.61 -7.68
CA ASP A 100 34.93 26.71 -8.64
C ASP A 100 33.99 26.44 -9.83
N LYS A 101 33.43 27.55 -10.34
CA LYS A 101 32.68 27.74 -11.61
C LYS A 101 31.18 27.48 -11.64
N LYS A 102 30.47 28.51 -11.17
CA LYS A 102 29.45 29.18 -12.02
C LYS A 102 30.10 29.56 -13.36
N GLN A 103 29.72 28.89 -14.44
CA GLN A 103 29.44 29.46 -15.77
C GLN A 103 29.09 28.27 -16.68
N VAL A 104 27.80 28.08 -16.97
CA VAL A 104 27.17 27.58 -18.22
C VAL A 104 25.75 27.20 -17.80
N ALA A 105 24.95 28.24 -17.54
CA ALA A 105 23.56 28.21 -17.96
C ALA A 105 23.54 28.83 -19.36
N ILE A 106 22.58 28.39 -20.17
CA ILE A 106 22.33 28.70 -21.59
C ILE A 106 22.83 27.57 -22.50
N ASP A 107 21.88 27.05 -23.28
CA ASP A 107 21.95 25.98 -24.28
C ASP A 107 21.87 24.52 -23.80
N LYS A 108 20.65 24.12 -23.39
CA LYS A 108 20.00 22.87 -23.84
C LYS A 108 18.52 22.92 -23.51
N LYS A 109 17.82 23.82 -24.22
CA LYS A 109 16.36 23.91 -24.21
C LYS A 109 15.88 23.59 -25.62
N GLU A 110 16.04 22.36 -26.07
CA GLU A 110 15.40 21.89 -27.31
C GLU A 110 15.33 20.36 -27.39
N SER A 111 14.15 19.89 -27.79
CA SER A 111 13.78 18.53 -28.22
C SER A 111 13.50 17.43 -27.16
N TRP A 112 12.43 17.61 -26.40
CA TRP A 112 11.57 16.48 -25.97
C TRP A 112 10.10 16.82 -26.24
N GLN A 113 9.78 17.05 -27.51
CA GLN A 113 8.40 16.99 -28.02
C GLN A 113 8.45 16.21 -29.33
N LYS A 114 8.40 14.88 -29.23
CA LYS A 114 7.73 14.08 -30.25
C LYS A 114 6.46 13.58 -29.60
N GLU A 115 5.33 14.13 -30.07
CA GLU A 115 4.01 13.56 -29.83
C GLU A 115 4.00 12.13 -30.39
N GLU A 116 4.21 11.14 -29.53
CA GLU A 116 3.79 9.78 -29.83
C GLU A 116 2.27 9.73 -29.65
N LYS A 117 1.54 9.87 -30.77
CA LYS A 117 0.13 9.50 -30.81
C LYS A 117 -0.01 8.05 -30.31
N PRO A 118 -0.95 7.74 -29.42
CA PRO A 118 -1.14 6.37 -28.97
C PRO A 118 -1.57 5.52 -30.17
N LEU A 119 -0.69 4.62 -30.62
CA LEU A 119 -1.13 3.49 -31.43
C LEU A 119 -2.07 2.66 -30.54
N GLU A 120 -3.36 2.63 -30.86
CA GLU A 120 -4.23 1.55 -30.43
C GLU A 120 -3.78 0.28 -31.14
N THR A 121 -2.70 -0.33 -30.67
CA THR A 121 -2.30 -1.67 -31.05
C THR A 121 -3.35 -2.63 -30.49
N THR A 122 -4.10 -3.29 -31.37
CA THR A 122 -5.01 -4.39 -30.99
C THR A 122 -4.21 -5.43 -30.23
N LYS A 123 -4.45 -5.55 -28.93
CA LYS A 123 -3.77 -6.55 -28.09
C LYS A 123 -4.25 -7.95 -28.47
N GLN A 124 -3.33 -8.90 -28.41
CA GLN A 124 -3.65 -10.31 -28.52
C GLN A 124 -4.33 -10.78 -27.23
N ILE A 125 -5.56 -11.27 -27.33
CA ILE A 125 -6.26 -11.88 -26.21
C ILE A 125 -5.78 -13.32 -26.05
N VAL A 126 -5.32 -13.67 -24.85
CA VAL A 126 -4.94 -15.03 -24.46
C VAL A 126 -6.01 -15.56 -23.51
N LYS A 127 -6.80 -16.52 -23.97
CA LYS A 127 -7.85 -17.14 -23.16
C LYS A 127 -7.24 -18.07 -22.10
N SER A 128 -7.62 -17.85 -20.85
CA SER A 128 -7.25 -18.72 -19.74
C SER A 128 -8.07 -20.00 -19.78
N MET A 129 -7.44 -21.11 -20.20
CA MET A 129 -8.08 -22.42 -20.24
C MET A 129 -7.71 -23.24 -18.99
N PRO A 130 -8.64 -23.97 -18.37
CA PRO A 130 -8.34 -24.92 -17.30
C PRO A 130 -7.21 -25.88 -17.66
N ASN A 131 -6.41 -26.23 -16.66
CA ASN A 131 -5.40 -27.25 -16.83
C ASN A 131 -6.07 -28.64 -16.92
N GLN A 132 -5.84 -29.36 -18.02
CA GLN A 132 -6.45 -30.67 -18.27
C GLN A 132 -5.96 -31.77 -17.31
N ASP A 133 -4.77 -31.59 -16.73
CA ASP A 133 -4.18 -32.51 -15.77
C ASP A 133 -4.71 -32.26 -14.33
N GLN A 134 -5.52 -31.21 -14.10
CA GLN A 134 -6.03 -30.89 -12.77
C GLN A 134 -7.08 -31.91 -12.30
N THR A 135 -6.87 -32.45 -11.10
CA THR A 135 -7.87 -33.24 -10.36
C THR A 135 -8.01 -32.73 -8.93
N ASP A 136 -9.13 -33.05 -8.27
CA ASP A 136 -9.47 -32.60 -6.91
C ASP A 136 -8.63 -33.29 -5.81
N ASP A 137 -8.01 -34.43 -6.13
CA ASP A 137 -7.20 -35.25 -5.25
C ASP A 137 -5.69 -35.06 -5.45
N LEU A 138 -5.28 -34.20 -6.40
CA LEU A 138 -3.88 -33.94 -6.68
C LEU A 138 -3.19 -33.32 -5.47
N ARG A 139 -2.02 -33.89 -5.10
CA ARG A 139 -1.24 -33.48 -3.93
C ARG A 139 0.23 -33.44 -4.26
N ILE A 140 0.97 -32.66 -3.48
CA ILE A 140 2.44 -32.72 -3.48
C ILE A 140 2.90 -34.14 -3.09
N LEU A 141 3.96 -34.64 -3.72
CA LEU A 141 4.54 -35.96 -3.42
C LEU A 141 5.94 -35.87 -2.80
N PHE A 142 6.34 -34.65 -2.42
CA PHE A 142 7.56 -34.40 -1.67
C PHE A 142 7.25 -34.03 -0.21
N ASN A 143 8.27 -34.09 0.64
CA ASN A 143 8.16 -33.70 2.05
C ASN A 143 8.66 -32.26 2.24
N PRO A 144 7.78 -31.28 2.51
CA PRO A 144 8.22 -29.93 2.82
C PRO A 144 9.08 -29.93 4.09
N ASN A 145 10.16 -29.15 4.07
CA ASN A 145 11.10 -29.03 5.18
C ASN A 145 11.10 -27.61 5.79
N ASN A 146 11.89 -27.39 6.84
CA ASN A 146 11.99 -26.10 7.53
C ASN A 146 13.42 -25.52 7.53
N TYR A 147 14.32 -26.05 6.70
CA TYR A 147 15.74 -25.67 6.70
C TYR A 147 15.95 -24.20 6.32
N PHE A 148 15.07 -23.65 5.48
CA PHE A 148 15.13 -22.28 4.98
C PHE A 148 14.16 -21.33 5.70
N THR A 149 13.49 -21.79 6.76
CA THR A 149 12.55 -20.97 7.52
C THR A 149 13.27 -19.85 8.29
N GLN A 150 12.77 -18.63 8.16
CA GLN A 150 13.30 -17.47 8.89
C GLN A 150 12.56 -17.30 10.22
N LYS A 151 13.30 -17.05 11.31
CA LYS A 151 12.75 -16.90 12.67
C LYS A 151 12.39 -15.46 13.03
N GLU A 152 12.95 -14.48 12.33
CA GLU A 152 12.81 -13.03 12.60
C GLU A 152 12.59 -12.25 11.29
N ASP A 153 13.07 -11.00 11.21
CA ASP A 153 12.90 -10.05 10.12
C ASP A 153 13.09 -10.67 8.72
N TYR A 154 12.31 -10.18 7.77
CA TYR A 154 12.28 -10.67 6.38
C TYR A 154 13.57 -10.28 5.65
N HIS A 155 14.40 -11.26 5.30
CA HIS A 155 15.65 -11.07 4.56
C HIS A 155 15.68 -11.90 3.29
N TYR A 156 15.93 -11.28 2.14
CA TYR A 156 16.14 -12.00 0.90
C TYR A 156 17.48 -12.77 0.91
N PRO A 157 17.57 -13.96 0.30
CA PRO A 157 16.47 -14.71 -0.30
C PRO A 157 15.52 -15.32 0.73
N VAL A 158 14.24 -15.38 0.39
CA VAL A 158 13.18 -15.97 1.25
C VAL A 158 12.64 -17.23 0.62
N VAL A 159 12.40 -18.26 1.44
CA VAL A 159 11.72 -19.49 1.03
C VAL A 159 10.51 -19.74 1.91
N LYS A 160 9.36 -20.00 1.29
CA LYS A 160 8.12 -20.41 1.97
C LYS A 160 7.67 -21.75 1.41
N MET A 161 7.52 -22.71 2.31
CA MET A 161 7.15 -24.09 1.97
C MET A 161 5.64 -24.32 2.14
N PRO A 162 5.00 -25.18 1.33
CA PRO A 162 3.63 -25.60 1.57
C PRO A 162 3.56 -26.52 2.79
N LYS A 163 2.34 -26.79 3.28
CA LYS A 163 2.14 -27.80 4.33
C LYS A 163 2.38 -29.21 3.78
N PRO A 164 2.81 -30.18 4.62
CA PRO A 164 2.88 -31.58 4.21
C PRO A 164 1.54 -32.08 3.65
N ASN A 165 1.59 -32.88 2.58
CA ASN A 165 0.42 -33.45 1.91
C ASN A 165 -0.61 -32.41 1.41
N ALA A 166 -0.15 -31.18 1.14
CA ALA A 166 -0.98 -30.11 0.58
C ALA A 166 -1.61 -30.53 -0.76
N ILE A 167 -2.83 -30.04 -1.00
CA ILE A 167 -3.49 -30.10 -2.30
C ILE A 167 -2.66 -29.27 -3.28
N LEU A 168 -2.50 -29.79 -4.50
CA LEU A 168 -1.78 -29.11 -5.57
C LEU A 168 -2.77 -28.53 -6.58
N LYS A 169 -2.79 -27.20 -6.68
CA LYS A 169 -3.42 -26.49 -7.79
C LYS A 169 -2.37 -26.25 -8.87
N LEU A 170 -2.66 -26.74 -10.07
CA LEU A 170 -1.82 -26.56 -11.25
C LEU A 170 -2.04 -25.18 -11.88
N PRO A 171 -1.00 -24.62 -12.53
CA PRO A 171 -1.14 -23.36 -13.22
C PRO A 171 -1.83 -23.54 -14.58
N ARG A 172 -2.32 -22.44 -15.14
CA ARG A 172 -2.83 -22.38 -16.52
C ARG A 172 -1.78 -21.74 -17.42
N TYR A 173 -1.82 -22.07 -18.71
CA TYR A 173 -0.88 -21.54 -19.69
C TYR A 173 -1.24 -20.11 -20.14
N GLY A 174 -0.20 -19.32 -20.40
CA GLY A 174 -0.27 -17.95 -20.91
C GLY A 174 -0.06 -16.89 -19.84
N ARG A 175 0.50 -15.75 -20.23
CA ARG A 175 0.64 -14.53 -19.41
C ARG A 175 0.28 -13.26 -20.17
N SER A 176 0.02 -12.19 -19.42
CA SER A 176 -0.09 -10.85 -19.99
C SER A 176 1.26 -10.29 -20.46
N ASN A 177 2.37 -11.02 -20.31
CA ASN A 177 3.73 -10.61 -20.74
C ASN A 177 4.23 -9.30 -20.11
N LYS A 178 3.68 -8.88 -18.97
CA LYS A 178 4.22 -7.80 -18.16
C LYS A 178 5.35 -8.36 -17.30
N LYS A 179 6.60 -8.16 -17.73
CA LYS A 179 7.80 -8.73 -17.09
C LYS A 179 8.70 -7.63 -16.57
N GLY A 180 9.25 -7.83 -15.38
CA GLY A 180 10.33 -7.04 -14.81
C GLY A 180 11.62 -7.16 -15.62
N TYR A 181 12.46 -6.15 -15.51
CA TYR A 181 13.67 -5.96 -16.33
C TYR A 181 14.61 -7.18 -16.33
N LYS A 182 14.79 -7.85 -15.19
CA LYS A 182 15.70 -9.01 -15.05
C LYS A 182 15.03 -10.39 -15.21
N GLU A 183 13.71 -10.48 -15.33
CA GLU A 183 12.98 -11.76 -15.35
C GLU A 183 13.46 -12.70 -16.48
N ASN A 184 13.51 -12.21 -17.73
CA ASN A 184 13.90 -13.03 -18.87
C ASN A 184 15.38 -13.44 -18.83
N ASP A 185 16.27 -12.53 -18.40
CA ASP A 185 17.70 -12.81 -18.29
C ASP A 185 17.93 -13.91 -17.25
N PHE A 186 17.29 -13.80 -16.08
CA PHE A 186 17.44 -14.79 -15.02
C PHE A 186 16.82 -16.14 -15.39
N PHE A 187 15.66 -16.14 -16.06
CA PHE A 187 15.06 -17.34 -16.63
C PHE A 187 16.03 -18.09 -17.55
N ASN A 188 16.70 -17.39 -18.45
CA ASN A 188 17.69 -17.99 -19.35
C ASN A 188 18.92 -18.54 -18.60
N HIS A 189 19.37 -17.83 -17.57
CA HIS A 189 20.45 -18.32 -16.72
C HIS A 189 20.06 -19.59 -15.95
N LEU A 190 18.86 -19.65 -15.37
CA LEU A 190 18.37 -20.86 -14.70
C LEU A 190 18.28 -22.03 -15.67
N LYS A 191 17.66 -21.82 -16.85
CA LYS A 191 17.53 -22.85 -17.89
C LYS A 191 18.86 -23.44 -18.36
N ASN A 192 19.92 -22.64 -18.37
CA ASN A 192 21.26 -23.08 -18.78
C ASN A 192 22.05 -23.80 -17.68
N ASN A 193 21.68 -23.63 -16.41
CA ASN A 193 22.47 -24.14 -15.27
C ASN A 193 21.75 -25.23 -14.46
N ILE A 194 20.42 -25.32 -14.54
CA ILE A 194 19.61 -26.33 -13.84
C ILE A 194 18.93 -27.22 -14.89
N SER A 195 19.42 -28.45 -15.06
CA SER A 195 18.94 -29.38 -16.10
C SER A 195 18.02 -30.50 -15.58
N ASN A 196 17.91 -30.66 -14.26
CA ASN A 196 17.15 -31.72 -13.60
C ASN A 196 15.70 -31.33 -13.27
N ILE A 197 15.23 -30.17 -13.71
CA ILE A 197 13.87 -29.68 -13.46
C ILE A 197 13.37 -28.92 -14.69
N GLU A 198 12.06 -28.91 -14.92
CA GLU A 198 11.45 -28.14 -16.00
C GLU A 198 11.26 -26.67 -15.58
N LEU A 199 11.31 -25.75 -16.55
CA LEU A 199 11.14 -24.31 -16.32
C LEU A 199 10.14 -23.69 -17.30
N THR A 200 9.32 -22.79 -16.79
CA THR A 200 8.44 -21.93 -17.60
C THR A 200 8.32 -20.53 -16.98
N ASN A 201 8.00 -19.54 -17.81
CA ASN A 201 7.67 -18.19 -17.38
C ASN A 201 6.45 -17.65 -18.14
N ASP A 202 5.59 -18.54 -18.64
CA ASP A 202 4.38 -18.21 -19.42
C ASP A 202 3.16 -18.95 -18.85
N VAL A 203 2.98 -18.84 -17.53
CA VAL A 203 1.84 -19.42 -16.81
C VAL A 203 1.24 -18.42 -15.81
N HIS A 204 0.01 -18.70 -15.37
CA HIS A 204 -0.69 -17.91 -14.35
C HIS A 204 -1.56 -18.78 -13.46
N MET A 205 -1.91 -18.26 -12.29
CA MET A 205 -2.82 -18.88 -11.32
C MET A 205 -4.09 -18.05 -11.21
N VAL A 206 -5.24 -18.66 -11.51
CA VAL A 206 -6.54 -18.01 -11.41
C VAL A 206 -6.96 -17.86 -9.95
N ILE A 207 -7.61 -16.75 -9.62
CA ILE A 207 -8.13 -16.45 -8.29
C ILE A 207 -9.65 -16.60 -8.32
N PRO A 208 -10.28 -17.30 -7.36
CA PRO A 208 -11.74 -17.49 -7.37
C PRO A 208 -12.52 -16.18 -7.45
N ASN A 209 -13.46 -16.09 -8.40
CA ASN A 209 -14.31 -14.92 -8.64
C ASN A 209 -13.54 -13.63 -9.01
N PHE A 210 -12.32 -13.74 -9.52
CA PHE A 210 -11.50 -12.60 -9.88
C PHE A 210 -10.79 -12.85 -11.22
N ASP A 211 -10.91 -11.88 -12.12
CA ASP A 211 -10.38 -11.92 -13.49
C ASP A 211 -8.94 -11.42 -13.60
N LYS A 212 -8.33 -11.00 -12.49
CA LYS A 212 -6.89 -10.74 -12.40
C LYS A 212 -6.17 -11.92 -11.76
N PRO A 213 -5.37 -12.69 -12.52
CA PRO A 213 -4.65 -13.82 -11.98
C PRO A 213 -3.36 -13.36 -11.29
N TYR A 214 -2.77 -14.28 -10.56
CA TYR A 214 -1.37 -14.18 -10.18
C TYR A 214 -0.48 -14.70 -11.31
N GLU A 215 0.50 -13.90 -11.72
CA GLU A 215 1.48 -14.26 -12.74
C GLU A 215 2.86 -14.40 -12.09
N PRO A 216 3.31 -15.63 -11.78
CA PRO A 216 4.65 -15.87 -11.22
C PRO A 216 5.74 -15.46 -12.20
N ASP A 217 6.83 -14.87 -11.71
CA ASP A 217 7.91 -14.39 -12.59
C ASP A 217 8.58 -15.56 -13.33
N ILE A 218 8.99 -16.59 -12.58
CA ILE A 218 9.60 -17.82 -13.09
C ILE A 218 9.04 -19.01 -12.31
N VAL A 219 8.72 -20.09 -13.00
CA VAL A 219 8.24 -21.34 -12.40
C VAL A 219 9.21 -22.47 -12.71
N LEU A 220 9.63 -23.18 -11.67
CA LEU A 220 10.32 -24.47 -11.78
C LEU A 220 9.35 -25.57 -11.37
N PHE A 221 9.32 -26.68 -12.10
CA PHE A 221 8.44 -27.78 -11.75
C PHE A 221 9.00 -29.17 -12.10
N ASP A 222 8.66 -30.15 -11.28
CA ASP A 222 8.91 -31.57 -11.53
C ASP A 222 7.61 -32.35 -11.31
N LYS A 223 7.04 -32.84 -12.43
CA LYS A 223 5.80 -33.61 -12.42
C LYS A 223 5.92 -34.97 -11.74
N SER A 224 7.13 -35.54 -11.64
CA SER A 224 7.33 -36.86 -11.04
C SER A 224 7.05 -36.88 -9.53
N ILE A 225 7.23 -35.73 -8.86
CA ILE A 225 6.99 -35.52 -7.43
C ILE A 225 5.95 -34.42 -7.15
N ASN A 226 5.23 -33.96 -8.17
CA ASN A 226 4.26 -32.87 -8.07
C ASN A 226 4.85 -31.61 -7.39
N LEU A 227 6.08 -31.25 -7.76
CA LEU A 227 6.79 -30.09 -7.27
C LEU A 227 6.56 -28.89 -8.19
N PHE A 228 6.13 -27.76 -7.62
CA PHE A 228 6.04 -26.47 -8.29
C PHE A 228 6.65 -25.40 -7.39
N ILE A 229 7.51 -24.56 -7.96
CA ILE A 229 8.22 -23.48 -7.28
C ILE A 229 7.95 -22.18 -8.02
N ASP A 230 7.38 -21.22 -7.33
CA ASP A 230 7.28 -19.81 -7.73
C ASP A 230 8.57 -19.08 -7.34
N VAL A 231 9.31 -18.56 -8.33
CA VAL A 231 10.51 -17.76 -8.11
C VAL A 231 10.21 -16.32 -8.50
N GLU A 232 10.16 -15.43 -7.52
CA GLU A 232 9.83 -14.01 -7.65
C GLU A 232 11.08 -13.14 -7.56
N ILE A 233 11.09 -12.04 -8.32
CA ILE A 233 12.14 -11.04 -8.35
C ILE A 233 11.54 -9.70 -7.92
N ASP A 234 11.86 -9.27 -6.71
CA ASP A 234 11.30 -8.06 -6.12
C ASP A 234 12.16 -6.83 -6.48
N GLU A 235 11.54 -5.80 -7.07
CA GLU A 235 12.16 -4.50 -7.31
C GLU A 235 11.72 -3.46 -6.25
N PRO A 236 12.59 -2.51 -5.85
CA PRO A 236 12.23 -1.51 -4.85
C PRO A 236 11.30 -0.40 -5.38
N TYR A 237 11.26 -0.20 -6.69
CA TYR A 237 10.34 0.73 -7.35
C TYR A 237 10.16 0.33 -8.81
N ASP A 238 8.99 0.64 -9.39
CA ASP A 238 8.72 0.45 -10.82
C ASP A 238 9.72 1.22 -11.69
N GLY A 239 10.24 0.63 -12.78
CA GLY A 239 11.34 1.24 -13.51
C GLY A 239 11.00 2.58 -14.18
N TYR A 240 9.79 2.73 -14.74
CA TYR A 240 9.43 3.89 -15.57
C TYR A 240 8.48 4.87 -14.87
N TYR A 241 7.46 4.36 -14.18
CA TYR A 241 6.57 5.16 -13.35
C TYR A 241 7.21 5.53 -12.02
N ARG A 242 8.24 4.78 -11.57
CA ARG A 242 9.08 5.12 -10.42
C ARG A 242 8.39 5.08 -9.07
N TYR A 243 7.19 4.51 -8.97
CA TYR A 243 6.53 4.39 -7.67
C TYR A 243 7.14 3.22 -6.87
N PRO A 244 7.20 3.30 -5.52
CA PRO A 244 7.64 2.21 -4.66
C PRO A 244 6.89 0.88 -4.86
N THR A 245 7.60 -0.23 -4.70
CA THR A 245 7.07 -1.60 -4.81
C THR A 245 7.68 -2.51 -3.73
N HIS A 246 7.00 -3.61 -3.38
CA HIS A 246 7.49 -4.68 -2.48
C HIS A 246 8.00 -4.21 -1.10
N PHE A 247 7.53 -3.06 -0.63
CA PHE A 247 7.98 -2.45 0.62
C PHE A 247 7.15 -2.90 1.83
N ILE A 248 7.70 -2.62 3.01
CA ILE A 248 7.00 -2.84 4.28
C ILE A 248 6.30 -1.57 4.77
N HIS A 249 5.06 -1.74 5.24
CA HIS A 249 4.36 -0.74 6.04
C HIS A 249 4.20 -1.25 7.47
N PRO A 250 4.88 -0.66 8.46
CA PRO A 250 4.77 -1.09 9.86
C PRO A 250 3.35 -0.99 10.44
N GLU A 251 2.52 -0.12 9.86
CA GLU A 251 1.12 0.09 10.28
C GLU A 251 0.15 -0.96 9.66
N GLU A 252 0.59 -1.75 8.69
CA GLU A 252 -0.25 -2.76 8.03
C GLU A 252 -0.06 -4.15 8.64
N GLU A 253 -1.13 -4.71 9.20
CA GLU A 253 -1.10 -6.07 9.75
C GLU A 253 -0.98 -7.16 8.67
N VAL A 254 -1.48 -6.89 7.45
CA VAL A 254 -1.50 -7.86 6.35
C VAL A 254 -1.03 -7.20 5.04
N LYS A 255 0.16 -7.60 4.59
CA LYS A 255 0.77 -7.19 3.32
C LYS A 255 0.21 -8.00 2.14
N GLN A 256 0.10 -7.37 0.97
CA GLN A 256 -0.37 -8.04 -0.24
C GLN A 256 0.55 -9.19 -0.68
N ASP A 257 1.87 -9.00 -0.62
CA ASP A 257 2.85 -10.05 -0.92
C ASP A 257 2.69 -11.27 0.02
N ASN A 258 2.29 -11.05 1.27
CA ASN A 258 2.01 -12.16 2.19
C ASN A 258 0.72 -12.89 1.85
N ILE A 259 -0.29 -12.21 1.32
CA ILE A 259 -1.52 -12.83 0.81
C ILE A 259 -1.19 -13.67 -0.43
N ARG A 260 -0.41 -13.10 -1.35
CA ARG A 260 0.11 -13.77 -2.55
C ARG A 260 0.87 -15.05 -2.20
N ASP A 261 1.89 -14.95 -1.35
CA ASP A 261 2.71 -16.11 -0.97
C ASP A 261 1.89 -17.19 -0.25
N LEU A 262 0.90 -16.78 0.55
CA LEU A 262 -0.02 -17.69 1.22
C LEU A 262 -0.90 -18.43 0.21
N PHE A 263 -1.39 -17.74 -0.82
CA PHE A 263 -2.15 -18.38 -1.89
C PHE A 263 -1.33 -19.46 -2.61
N PHE A 264 -0.06 -19.21 -2.89
CA PHE A 264 0.83 -20.19 -3.55
C PHE A 264 1.12 -21.38 -2.63
N THR A 265 1.48 -21.13 -1.37
CA THR A 265 1.78 -22.21 -0.42
C THR A 265 0.55 -23.05 -0.05
N GLU A 266 -0.65 -22.46 0.01
CA GLU A 266 -1.91 -23.20 0.16
C GLU A 266 -2.33 -23.94 -1.12
N SER A 267 -1.80 -23.52 -2.27
CA SER A 267 -1.95 -24.22 -3.56
C SER A 267 -0.93 -25.35 -3.75
N GLY A 268 -0.09 -25.64 -2.75
CA GLY A 268 0.92 -26.70 -2.82
C GLY A 268 2.27 -26.27 -3.41
N TRP A 269 2.49 -24.97 -3.63
CA TRP A 269 3.72 -24.46 -4.25
C TRP A 269 4.75 -24.05 -3.19
N ILE A 270 6.02 -24.17 -3.54
CA ILE A 270 7.11 -23.48 -2.84
C ILE A 270 7.21 -22.06 -3.41
N VAL A 271 7.45 -21.06 -2.57
CA VAL A 271 7.76 -19.69 -3.02
C VAL A 271 9.19 -19.36 -2.65
N ILE A 272 9.97 -18.86 -3.61
CA ILE A 272 11.31 -18.32 -3.41
C ILE A 272 11.31 -16.86 -3.91
N ARG A 273 11.80 -15.92 -3.10
CA ARG A 273 11.90 -14.51 -3.50
C ARG A 273 13.33 -14.01 -3.40
N PHE A 274 13.77 -13.27 -4.42
CA PHE A 274 15.07 -12.57 -4.47
C PHE A 274 14.86 -11.08 -4.72
N THR A 275 15.82 -10.25 -4.36
CA THR A 275 15.88 -8.87 -4.88
C THR A 275 16.36 -8.88 -6.33
N GLU A 276 15.94 -7.91 -7.15
CA GLU A 276 16.50 -7.72 -8.50
C GLU A 276 18.03 -7.54 -8.47
N LYS A 277 18.55 -6.87 -7.43
CA LYS A 277 19.98 -6.66 -7.25
C LYS A 277 20.74 -7.98 -6.99
N GLN A 278 20.21 -8.88 -6.16
CA GLN A 278 20.78 -10.21 -5.97
C GLN A 278 20.81 -10.97 -7.29
N VAL A 279 19.69 -10.99 -8.01
CA VAL A 279 19.58 -11.65 -9.32
C VAL A 279 20.59 -11.08 -10.33
N HIS A 280 20.79 -9.77 -10.32
CA HIS A 280 21.69 -9.09 -11.25
C HIS A 280 23.18 -9.25 -10.88
N CYS A 281 23.54 -8.99 -9.62
CA CYS A 281 24.93 -8.91 -9.19
C CYS A 281 25.50 -10.24 -8.70
N GLN A 282 24.63 -11.19 -8.31
CA GLN A 282 24.98 -12.46 -7.67
C GLN A 282 24.19 -13.62 -8.31
N THR A 283 24.07 -13.62 -9.64
CA THR A 283 23.26 -14.58 -10.39
C THR A 283 23.61 -16.04 -10.07
N ARG A 284 24.92 -16.34 -9.95
CA ARG A 284 25.38 -17.71 -9.67
C ARG A 284 24.99 -18.15 -8.26
N GLU A 285 25.14 -17.27 -7.29
CA GLU A 285 24.79 -17.52 -5.89
C GLU A 285 23.28 -17.70 -5.72
N CYS A 286 22.46 -16.98 -6.50
CA CYS A 286 21.01 -17.17 -6.54
C CYS A 286 20.63 -18.55 -7.12
N ILE A 287 21.29 -18.97 -8.20
CA ILE A 287 21.10 -20.31 -8.79
C ILE A 287 21.53 -21.39 -7.80
N ASP A 288 22.71 -21.25 -7.18
CA ASP A 288 23.20 -22.16 -6.14
C ASP A 288 22.19 -22.26 -4.98
N TYR A 289 21.56 -21.15 -4.59
CA TYR A 289 20.55 -21.14 -3.54
C TYR A 289 19.30 -21.94 -3.95
N ILE A 290 18.77 -21.73 -5.16
CA ILE A 290 17.64 -22.52 -5.71
C ILE A 290 18.01 -24.00 -5.77
N THR A 291 19.22 -24.33 -6.23
CA THR A 291 19.74 -25.70 -6.27
C THR A 291 19.79 -26.34 -4.88
N ASN A 292 20.24 -25.62 -3.85
CA ASN A 292 20.22 -26.13 -2.47
C ASN A 292 18.80 -26.39 -1.95
N VAL A 293 17.83 -25.53 -2.32
CA VAL A 293 16.42 -25.79 -2.03
C VAL A 293 15.96 -27.07 -2.72
N LEU A 294 16.24 -27.25 -4.01
CA LEU A 294 15.90 -28.47 -4.75
C LEU A 294 16.54 -29.73 -4.14
N HIS A 295 17.84 -29.71 -3.84
CA HIS A 295 18.53 -30.82 -3.20
C HIS A 295 17.89 -31.19 -1.85
N SER A 296 17.47 -30.20 -1.07
CA SER A 296 16.77 -30.44 0.20
C SER A 296 15.41 -31.14 0.03
N ILE A 297 14.78 -31.01 -1.14
CA ILE A 297 13.52 -31.68 -1.49
C ILE A 297 13.78 -33.08 -2.03
N TYR A 298 14.81 -33.26 -2.85
CA TYR A 298 15.24 -34.56 -3.37
C TYR A 298 15.99 -35.42 -2.35
N ASN A 299 16.27 -34.90 -1.15
CA ASN A 299 17.10 -35.53 -0.11
C ASN A 299 18.54 -35.80 -0.59
N GLU A 300 19.07 -34.90 -1.41
CA GLU A 300 20.46 -34.86 -1.82
C GLU A 300 21.29 -33.99 -0.86
N ASP A 301 22.61 -34.01 -0.97
CA ASP A 301 23.47 -33.16 -0.15
C ASP A 301 23.26 -31.68 -0.48
N PHE A 302 22.97 -30.88 0.54
CA PHE A 302 22.74 -29.43 0.42
C PHE A 302 23.38 -28.66 1.57
N SER A 303 23.60 -27.36 1.37
CA SER A 303 24.00 -26.42 2.41
C SER A 303 22.92 -25.38 2.66
N ILE A 304 22.68 -25.06 3.93
CA ILE A 304 21.77 -23.99 4.37
C ILE A 304 22.50 -22.64 4.36
N GLU A 305 23.84 -22.64 4.32
CA GLU A 305 24.62 -21.40 4.25
C GLU A 305 24.42 -20.72 2.89
N THR A 306 23.73 -19.58 2.90
CA THR A 306 23.60 -18.75 1.70
C THR A 306 24.93 -18.07 1.39
N LYS A 307 25.45 -18.31 0.19
CA LYS A 307 26.54 -17.52 -0.39
C LYS A 307 26.04 -16.18 -0.94
N CYS A 308 24.76 -16.13 -1.31
CA CYS A 308 24.10 -14.91 -1.74
C CYS A 308 23.99 -13.96 -0.54
N GLU A 309 24.47 -12.73 -0.70
CA GLU A 309 24.42 -11.67 0.31
C GLU A 309 22.96 -11.41 0.72
N LYS A 310 22.69 -11.42 2.02
CA LYS A 310 21.34 -11.19 2.54
C LYS A 310 20.98 -9.71 2.44
N GLU A 311 19.79 -9.41 1.92
CA GLU A 311 19.25 -8.05 1.88
C GLU A 311 17.98 -7.96 2.75
N VAL A 312 17.91 -6.95 3.62
CA VAL A 312 16.72 -6.66 4.44
C VAL A 312 15.61 -6.16 3.54
N GLN A 313 14.36 -6.55 3.81
CA GLN A 313 13.20 -5.96 3.12
C GLN A 313 13.15 -4.45 3.33
N TRP A 314 13.03 -3.69 2.24
CA TRP A 314 13.00 -2.23 2.28
C TRP A 314 11.66 -1.66 2.74
N ASP A 315 11.69 -0.47 3.31
CA ASP A 315 10.50 0.32 3.62
C ASP A 315 10.17 1.35 2.53
N TYR A 316 8.99 1.96 2.65
CA TYR A 316 8.51 2.95 1.69
C TYR A 316 9.45 4.16 1.51
N ASN A 317 10.02 4.70 2.59
CA ASN A 317 10.93 5.84 2.49
C ASN A 317 12.24 5.44 1.81
N GLN A 318 12.73 4.23 2.09
CA GLN A 318 13.91 3.68 1.43
C GLN A 318 13.70 3.56 -0.08
N CYS A 319 12.54 3.07 -0.53
CA CYS A 319 12.17 3.07 -1.95
C CYS A 319 12.25 4.48 -2.55
N ILE A 320 11.69 5.50 -1.88
CA ILE A 320 11.72 6.90 -2.36
C ILE A 320 13.14 7.44 -2.46
N GLN A 321 13.98 7.17 -1.46
CA GLN A 321 15.37 7.62 -1.47
C GLN A 321 16.17 6.94 -2.58
N TRP A 322 16.00 5.62 -2.74
CA TRP A 322 16.62 4.86 -3.82
C TRP A 322 16.13 5.28 -5.21
N GLN A 323 14.84 5.56 -5.35
CA GLN A 323 14.26 6.11 -6.56
C GLN A 323 14.91 7.44 -6.93
N LYS A 324 15.06 8.38 -5.99
CA LYS A 324 15.72 9.67 -6.23
C LYS A 324 17.21 9.52 -6.55
N ALA A 325 17.85 8.50 -5.95
CA ALA A 325 19.26 8.20 -6.15
C ALA A 325 19.54 7.37 -7.41
N HIS A 326 18.53 7.01 -8.22
CA HIS A 326 18.66 6.13 -9.37
C HIS A 326 19.34 4.80 -9.00
N TYR A 327 18.93 4.21 -7.87
CA TYR A 327 19.56 3.03 -7.29
C TYR A 327 19.54 1.81 -8.23
N ARG A 328 18.37 1.47 -8.80
CA ARG A 328 18.21 0.40 -9.79
C ARG A 328 19.09 0.64 -11.00
N GLU A 329 18.99 1.83 -11.59
CA GLU A 329 19.75 2.21 -12.79
C GLU A 329 21.26 2.10 -12.58
N LYS A 330 21.75 2.51 -11.41
CA LYS A 330 23.18 2.42 -11.05
C LYS A 330 23.68 0.99 -10.99
N TYR A 331 23.00 0.10 -10.28
CA TYR A 331 23.48 -1.29 -10.19
C TYR A 331 23.24 -2.06 -11.48
N LEU A 332 22.21 -1.71 -12.27
CA LEU A 332 21.93 -2.30 -13.59
C LEU A 332 22.84 -1.75 -14.70
N GLY A 333 23.52 -0.64 -14.47
CA GLY A 333 24.38 0.01 -15.47
C GLY A 333 23.60 0.64 -16.64
N ILE A 334 22.38 1.13 -16.41
CA ILE A 334 21.53 1.77 -17.42
C ILE A 334 21.30 3.25 -17.11
N GLU A 335 20.98 4.05 -18.13
CA GLU A 335 20.65 5.48 -17.93
C GLU A 335 19.21 5.67 -17.42
N GLY A 336 18.31 4.77 -17.78
CA GLY A 336 16.90 4.83 -17.41
C GLY A 336 16.07 3.73 -18.08
N PHE A 337 14.90 3.49 -17.52
CA PHE A 337 13.96 2.51 -18.04
C PHE A 337 13.09 3.09 -19.16
N LYS A 338 12.68 2.25 -20.10
CA LYS A 338 11.75 2.61 -21.17
C LYS A 338 10.35 2.11 -20.85
N LYS A 339 9.34 2.84 -21.30
CA LYS A 339 7.94 2.40 -21.21
C LYS A 339 7.76 1.13 -22.03
N GLN A 340 7.29 0.07 -21.40
CA GLN A 340 6.93 -1.17 -22.08
C GLN A 340 5.42 -1.27 -22.21
N HIS A 341 4.95 -1.61 -23.41
CA HIS A 341 3.55 -1.91 -23.65
C HIS A 341 3.40 -3.42 -23.78
N SER A 342 2.50 -3.98 -22.98
CA SER A 342 2.11 -5.38 -23.19
C SER A 342 1.27 -5.48 -24.48
N SER A 343 1.67 -6.41 -25.34
CA SER A 343 0.92 -6.83 -26.52
C SER A 343 -0.13 -7.91 -26.24
N LYS A 344 -0.19 -8.44 -25.01
CA LYS A 344 -1.10 -9.52 -24.61
C LYS A 344 -2.02 -9.11 -23.46
N GLU A 345 -3.24 -9.63 -23.47
CA GLU A 345 -4.17 -9.49 -22.35
C GLU A 345 -4.76 -10.87 -22.03
N LEU A 346 -4.75 -11.23 -20.75
CA LEU A 346 -5.39 -12.47 -20.30
C LEU A 346 -6.89 -12.24 -20.17
N GLU A 347 -7.67 -13.15 -20.74
CA GLU A 347 -9.11 -13.22 -20.56
C GLU A 347 -9.44 -14.41 -19.66
N ILE A 348 -10.03 -14.14 -18.50
CA ILE A 348 -10.44 -15.14 -17.51
C ILE A 348 -11.96 -15.14 -17.40
N ASP A 349 -12.58 -16.30 -17.55
CA ASP A 349 -13.99 -16.50 -17.26
C ASP A 349 -14.19 -16.68 -15.75
N THR A 350 -14.66 -15.65 -15.06
CA THR A 350 -14.92 -15.69 -13.60
C THR A 350 -16.15 -16.50 -13.22
N SER A 351 -16.95 -16.95 -14.20
CA SER A 351 -18.06 -17.88 -13.97
C SER A 351 -17.59 -19.34 -13.96
N GLU A 352 -16.40 -19.61 -14.47
CA GLU A 352 -15.78 -20.92 -14.44
C GLU A 352 -15.35 -21.29 -13.01
N ASN A 353 -15.88 -22.40 -12.49
CA ASN A 353 -15.55 -22.88 -11.16
C ASN A 353 -14.51 -24.00 -11.23
N GLU A 354 -13.31 -23.77 -10.70
CA GLU A 354 -12.30 -24.82 -10.55
C GLU A 354 -12.66 -25.68 -9.33
N SER A 355 -13.06 -26.93 -9.56
CA SER A 355 -13.51 -27.84 -8.50
C SER A 355 -12.50 -27.99 -7.35
N ILE A 356 -11.20 -27.89 -7.66
CA ILE A 356 -10.09 -27.90 -6.70
C ILE A 356 -10.22 -26.83 -5.61
N GLU A 357 -10.79 -25.66 -5.92
CA GLU A 357 -10.96 -24.56 -4.96
C GLU A 357 -12.00 -24.90 -3.88
N ASN A 358 -12.83 -25.92 -4.08
CA ASN A 358 -13.72 -26.45 -3.03
C ASN A 358 -12.96 -27.35 -2.03
N VAL A 359 -11.79 -27.86 -2.39
CA VAL A 359 -10.98 -28.78 -1.58
C VAL A 359 -9.86 -28.05 -0.86
N ILE A 360 -9.30 -27.00 -1.48
CA ILE A 360 -8.25 -26.18 -0.85
C ILE A 360 -8.81 -25.40 0.33
N GLN A 361 -8.21 -25.58 1.51
CA GLN A 361 -8.57 -24.84 2.71
C GLN A 361 -7.85 -23.48 2.74
N ARG A 362 -8.39 -22.52 1.99
CA ARG A 362 -7.87 -21.15 1.97
C ARG A 362 -7.97 -20.48 3.34
N THR A 363 -6.91 -19.83 3.81
CA THR A 363 -6.96 -19.06 5.06
C THR A 363 -7.85 -17.82 4.88
N LYS A 364 -8.92 -17.75 5.68
CA LYS A 364 -9.77 -16.56 5.75
C LYS A 364 -9.07 -15.46 6.54
N LYS A 365 -8.78 -14.33 5.91
CA LYS A 365 -8.04 -13.21 6.51
C LYS A 365 -8.95 -12.16 7.14
N PHE A 366 -10.20 -12.05 6.67
CA PHE A 366 -11.10 -10.98 7.07
C PHE A 366 -12.30 -11.50 7.86
N ARG A 367 -12.79 -10.68 8.79
CA ARG A 367 -14.00 -10.95 9.57
C ARG A 367 -15.19 -10.23 8.92
N SER A 368 -16.34 -10.89 8.87
CA SER A 368 -17.57 -10.34 8.25
C SER A 368 -18.11 -9.08 8.93
N GLU A 369 -17.80 -8.87 10.22
CA GLU A 369 -18.39 -7.80 11.04
C GLU A 369 -18.02 -6.36 10.64
N ASN A 370 -16.94 -6.17 9.88
CA ASN A 370 -16.42 -4.86 9.47
C ASN A 370 -16.68 -4.53 7.98
N ARG A 371 -17.38 -5.42 7.27
CA ARG A 371 -17.64 -5.25 5.84
C ARG A 371 -18.95 -4.52 5.58
N VAL A 372 -18.89 -3.60 4.62
CA VAL A 372 -20.07 -3.01 3.99
C VAL A 372 -20.10 -3.47 2.55
N SER A 373 -21.15 -4.21 2.20
CA SER A 373 -21.32 -4.82 0.90
C SER A 373 -22.25 -4.01 0.02
N SER A 374 -21.89 -3.91 -1.25
CA SER A 374 -22.79 -3.65 -2.37
C SER A 374 -22.88 -4.89 -3.25
N VAL A 375 -23.72 -4.84 -4.28
CA VAL A 375 -23.84 -5.94 -5.25
C VAL A 375 -22.50 -6.26 -5.92
N ALA A 376 -21.65 -5.26 -6.15
CA ALA A 376 -20.43 -5.41 -6.93
C ALA A 376 -19.14 -5.38 -6.10
N LEU A 377 -19.19 -4.92 -4.84
CA LEU A 377 -17.99 -4.61 -4.06
C LEU A 377 -18.22 -4.71 -2.56
N ASP A 378 -17.24 -5.25 -1.84
CA ASP A 378 -17.15 -5.24 -0.38
C ASP A 378 -16.07 -4.25 0.08
N LEU A 379 -16.44 -3.31 0.96
CA LEU A 379 -15.50 -2.41 1.64
C LEU A 379 -15.25 -2.89 3.07
N ASP A 380 -13.99 -3.09 3.42
CA ASP A 380 -13.56 -3.19 4.81
C ASP A 380 -13.36 -1.78 5.39
N LYS A 381 -14.26 -1.37 6.28
CA LYS A 381 -14.23 -0.02 6.89
C LYS A 381 -13.01 0.22 7.76
N GLU A 382 -12.37 -0.82 8.29
CA GLU A 382 -11.20 -0.66 9.16
C GLU A 382 -9.92 -0.41 8.36
N THR A 383 -9.74 -1.16 7.27
CA THR A 383 -8.55 -1.08 6.42
C THR A 383 -8.73 -0.16 5.21
N HIS A 384 -9.96 0.25 4.90
CA HIS A 384 -10.33 1.02 3.70
C HIS A 384 -9.93 0.31 2.39
N LYS A 385 -9.93 -1.03 2.42
CA LYS A 385 -9.65 -1.89 1.28
C LYS A 385 -10.94 -2.43 0.68
N TYR A 386 -10.90 -2.65 -0.63
CA TYR A 386 -12.04 -3.09 -1.42
C TYR A 386 -11.79 -4.48 -1.98
N TYR A 387 -12.78 -5.36 -1.90
CA TYR A 387 -12.68 -6.74 -2.34
C TYR A 387 -13.88 -7.13 -3.18
N HIS A 388 -13.72 -8.18 -3.96
CA HIS A 388 -14.88 -8.87 -4.54
C HIS A 388 -15.79 -9.38 -3.41
N PRO A 389 -17.14 -9.26 -3.50
CA PRO A 389 -18.04 -9.65 -2.40
C PRO A 389 -17.96 -11.10 -1.92
N LYS A 390 -17.44 -11.99 -2.77
CA LYS A 390 -17.24 -13.41 -2.45
C LYS A 390 -15.83 -13.74 -1.92
N ASP A 391 -14.94 -12.76 -1.84
CA ASP A 391 -13.57 -13.00 -1.37
C ASP A 391 -13.47 -12.89 0.15
N GLU A 392 -13.08 -13.99 0.81
CA GLU A 392 -12.82 -14.05 2.25
C GLU A 392 -11.31 -14.12 2.58
N THR A 393 -10.47 -14.17 1.54
CA THR A 393 -9.05 -14.51 1.62
C THR A 393 -8.13 -13.30 1.43
N GLY A 394 -8.59 -12.28 0.70
CA GLY A 394 -7.82 -11.08 0.32
C GLY A 394 -7.16 -11.17 -1.05
N ASN A 395 -7.32 -12.29 -1.75
CA ASN A 395 -6.70 -12.47 -3.06
C ASN A 395 -7.37 -11.62 -4.15
N ALA A 396 -8.64 -11.26 -3.99
CA ALA A 396 -9.42 -10.49 -4.97
C ALA A 396 -9.58 -9.02 -4.53
N GLU A 397 -8.47 -8.38 -4.15
CA GLU A 397 -8.41 -6.97 -3.76
C GLU A 397 -8.48 -6.05 -5.00
N TYR A 398 -9.35 -5.05 -4.95
CA TYR A 398 -9.36 -3.92 -5.88
C TYR A 398 -8.47 -2.80 -5.32
N ILE A 399 -7.62 -2.21 -6.17
CA ILE A 399 -6.76 -1.11 -5.75
C ILE A 399 -7.64 0.10 -5.45
N ALA A 400 -7.54 0.68 -4.25
CA ALA A 400 -8.24 1.91 -3.94
C ALA A 400 -7.73 3.07 -4.83
N VAL A 401 -8.62 3.93 -5.33
CA VAL A 401 -8.24 5.11 -6.14
C VAL A 401 -7.23 5.99 -5.39
N THR A 402 -7.40 6.16 -4.07
CA THR A 402 -6.47 6.90 -3.22
C THR A 402 -5.08 6.27 -3.23
N THR A 403 -4.98 4.96 -3.01
CA THR A 403 -3.72 4.21 -3.06
C THR A 403 -3.07 4.27 -4.44
N LEU A 404 -3.87 4.19 -5.52
CA LEU A 404 -3.37 4.31 -6.88
C LEU A 404 -2.77 5.70 -7.15
N ILE A 405 -3.42 6.77 -6.69
CA ILE A 405 -2.90 8.13 -6.81
C ILE A 405 -1.63 8.29 -5.97
N GLU A 406 -1.60 7.78 -4.74
CA GLU A 406 -0.47 7.92 -3.82
C GLU A 406 0.85 7.41 -4.40
N ARG A 407 0.81 6.38 -5.26
CA ARG A 407 1.97 5.90 -6.03
C ARG A 407 2.73 7.03 -6.72
N PHE A 408 2.01 8.03 -7.24
CA PHE A 408 2.59 9.14 -7.99
C PHE A 408 3.04 10.33 -7.13
N PHE A 409 2.65 10.36 -5.85
CA PHE A 409 2.88 11.48 -4.95
C PHE A 409 3.75 11.06 -3.76
N PRO A 410 5.03 10.71 -4.03
CA PRO A 410 5.91 10.23 -2.99
C PRO A 410 6.17 11.32 -1.93
N PHE A 411 6.22 10.91 -0.67
CA PHE A 411 6.59 11.79 0.43
C PHE A 411 7.74 11.15 1.20
N ASP A 412 8.90 11.82 1.13
CA ASP A 412 10.12 11.43 1.83
C ASP A 412 10.04 11.93 3.27
N LEU A 413 9.26 11.21 4.07
CA LEU A 413 8.97 11.51 5.45
C LEU A 413 10.26 11.54 6.28
N LYS A 414 11.19 10.61 6.02
CA LYS A 414 12.49 10.57 6.70
C LYS A 414 13.26 11.87 6.49
N ARG A 415 13.45 12.31 5.25
CA ARG A 415 14.14 13.58 4.95
C ARG A 415 13.39 14.80 5.50
N TYR A 416 12.05 14.75 5.50
CA TYR A 416 11.24 15.80 6.13
C TYR A 416 11.53 15.90 7.64
N ILE A 417 11.56 14.77 8.35
CA ILE A 417 11.84 14.70 9.78
C ILE A 417 13.26 15.18 10.07
N GLU A 418 14.27 14.66 9.38
CA GLU A 418 15.68 15.06 9.54
C GLU A 418 15.84 16.59 9.43
N ARG A 419 15.30 17.18 8.35
CA ARG A 419 15.37 18.63 8.15
C ARG A 419 14.60 19.41 9.23
N LYS A 420 13.41 18.93 9.60
CA LYS A 420 12.55 19.62 10.57
C LYS A 420 13.15 19.55 11.98
N ALA A 421 13.79 18.44 12.34
CA ALA A 421 14.53 18.26 13.57
C ALA A 421 15.70 19.24 13.67
N GLU A 422 16.46 19.41 12.59
CA GLU A 422 17.54 20.40 12.52
C GLU A 422 17.01 21.85 12.62
N GLU A 423 16.00 22.22 11.82
CA GLU A 423 15.36 23.55 11.86
C GLU A 423 14.79 23.90 13.24
N GLU A 424 14.23 22.90 13.92
CA GLU A 424 13.58 23.07 15.22
C GLU A 424 14.52 22.88 16.42
N ASN A 425 15.74 22.40 16.19
CA ASN A 425 16.68 21.97 17.23
C ASN A 425 16.04 20.95 18.19
N ARG A 426 15.43 19.91 17.62
CA ARG A 426 14.73 18.81 18.30
C ARG A 426 15.26 17.47 17.81
N THR A 427 14.94 16.37 18.51
CA THR A 427 15.30 15.03 18.02
C THR A 427 14.36 14.58 16.89
N GLU A 428 14.86 13.73 15.99
CA GLU A 428 14.05 13.15 14.91
C GLU A 428 12.86 12.35 15.45
N GLU A 429 13.05 11.63 16.56
CA GLU A 429 11.97 10.87 17.20
C GLU A 429 10.85 11.78 17.70
N ASP A 430 11.19 12.93 18.29
CA ASP A 430 10.19 13.88 18.77
C ASP A 430 9.40 14.47 17.60
N VAL A 431 10.09 14.92 16.54
CA VAL A 431 9.45 15.44 15.33
C VAL A 431 8.56 14.39 14.65
N PHE A 432 9.00 13.13 14.61
CA PHE A 432 8.20 12.03 14.08
C PHE A 432 6.95 11.78 14.93
N ALA A 433 7.07 11.82 16.25
CA ALA A 433 5.94 11.66 17.17
C ALA A 433 4.91 12.78 16.99
N ASP A 434 5.34 14.05 16.89
CA ASP A 434 4.47 15.19 16.58
C ASP A 434 3.74 14.98 15.26
N TYR A 435 4.50 14.68 14.21
CA TYR A 435 3.96 14.49 12.87
C TYR A 435 2.89 13.40 12.87
N SER A 436 3.19 12.26 13.51
CA SER A 436 2.27 11.13 13.63
C SER A 436 1.03 11.48 14.44
N SER A 437 1.18 12.22 15.54
CA SER A 437 0.06 12.67 16.38
C SER A 437 -0.87 13.60 15.61
N ILE A 438 -0.33 14.63 14.96
CA ILE A 438 -1.10 15.59 14.15
C ILE A 438 -1.80 14.88 12.97
N ARG A 439 -1.11 13.95 12.30
CA ARG A 439 -1.68 13.14 11.21
C ARG A 439 -2.87 12.33 11.72
N ASN A 440 -2.72 11.62 12.85
CA ASN A 440 -3.76 10.76 13.40
C ASN A 440 -4.96 11.55 13.92
N GLU A 441 -4.72 12.71 14.54
CA GLU A 441 -5.78 13.64 14.97
C GLU A 441 -6.58 14.15 13.76
N ALA A 442 -5.90 14.66 12.73
CA ALA A 442 -6.54 15.17 11.51
C ALA A 442 -7.37 14.09 10.79
N MET A 443 -6.82 12.88 10.68
CA MET A 443 -7.54 11.73 10.11
C MET A 443 -8.80 11.38 10.92
N SER A 444 -8.70 11.36 12.25
CA SER A 444 -9.82 11.02 13.14
C SER A 444 -10.93 12.07 13.07
N LYS A 445 -10.57 13.36 13.10
CA LYS A 445 -11.53 14.47 12.96
C LYS A 445 -12.23 14.44 11.60
N GLY A 446 -11.47 14.23 10.52
CA GLY A 446 -12.02 14.11 9.17
C GLY A 446 -13.01 12.95 9.03
N THR A 447 -12.64 11.76 9.53
CA THR A 447 -13.50 10.57 9.52
C THR A 447 -14.80 10.82 10.29
N TYR A 448 -14.71 11.44 11.47
CA TYR A 448 -15.89 11.75 12.28
C TYR A 448 -16.81 12.76 11.58
N LEU A 449 -16.25 13.78 10.91
CA LEU A 449 -17.02 14.75 10.14
C LEU A 449 -17.78 14.09 8.98
N HIS A 450 -17.12 13.20 8.22
CA HIS A 450 -17.77 12.42 7.16
C HIS A 450 -18.94 11.60 7.71
N GLU A 451 -18.73 10.88 8.82
CA GLU A 451 -19.78 10.11 9.51
C GLU A 451 -20.97 11.01 9.93
N GLN A 452 -20.72 12.23 10.42
CA GLN A 452 -21.81 13.13 10.80
C GLN A 452 -22.62 13.61 9.59
N ILE A 453 -21.95 13.91 8.48
CA ILE A 453 -22.60 14.31 7.22
C ILE A 453 -23.41 13.14 6.64
N GLU A 454 -22.86 11.92 6.66
CA GLU A 454 -23.57 10.70 6.26
C GLU A 454 -24.83 10.49 7.12
N CYS A 455 -24.70 10.57 8.45
CA CYS A 455 -25.82 10.47 9.38
C CYS A 455 -26.91 11.51 9.09
N TYR A 456 -26.52 12.75 8.75
CA TYR A 456 -27.47 13.81 8.38
C TYR A 456 -28.32 13.43 7.16
N PHE A 457 -27.67 12.96 6.07
CA PHE A 457 -28.38 12.56 4.86
C PHE A 457 -29.26 11.32 5.08
N LYS A 458 -28.82 10.38 5.91
CA LYS A 458 -29.58 9.18 6.30
C LYS A 458 -30.69 9.44 7.33
N LYS A 459 -30.81 10.68 7.83
CA LYS A 459 -31.73 11.07 8.91
C LYS A 459 -31.50 10.27 10.20
N GLU A 460 -30.25 9.90 10.44
CA GLU A 460 -29.78 9.27 11.67
C GLU A 460 -29.34 10.34 12.69
N LYS A 461 -28.95 9.90 13.89
CA LYS A 461 -28.48 10.82 14.92
C LYS A 461 -27.06 11.28 14.60
N TYR A 462 -26.87 12.58 14.47
CA TYR A 462 -25.56 13.23 14.29
C TYR A 462 -25.29 14.22 15.42
N ASP A 463 -24.05 14.73 15.45
CA ASP A 463 -23.57 15.77 16.37
C ASP A 463 -23.71 17.17 15.73
N PRO A 464 -24.71 17.97 16.12
CA PRO A 464 -24.96 19.28 15.51
C PRO A 464 -24.00 20.37 16.01
N ASP A 465 -23.25 20.12 17.08
CA ASP A 465 -22.49 21.17 17.77
C ASP A 465 -21.11 21.40 17.16
N LEU A 466 -20.62 20.46 16.35
CA LEU A 466 -19.36 20.54 15.62
C LEU A 466 -19.32 21.78 14.71
N LYS A 467 -18.25 22.57 14.79
CA LYS A 467 -18.09 23.82 14.00
C LYS A 467 -18.11 23.50 12.50
N GLU A 468 -17.35 22.49 12.09
CA GLU A 468 -17.27 22.02 10.71
C GLU A 468 -18.63 21.52 10.19
N PHE A 469 -19.44 20.91 11.05
CA PHE A 469 -20.78 20.47 10.67
C PHE A 469 -21.74 21.66 10.49
N LYS A 470 -21.62 22.72 11.29
CA LYS A 470 -22.35 23.98 11.08
C LYS A 470 -21.97 24.63 9.74
N MET A 471 -20.68 24.63 9.40
CA MET A 471 -20.20 25.09 8.09
C MET A 471 -20.79 24.26 6.94
N PHE A 472 -20.92 22.94 7.13
CA PHE A 472 -21.62 22.07 6.17
C PHE A 472 -23.10 22.44 6.02
N LEU A 473 -23.82 22.71 7.11
CA LEU A 473 -25.23 23.12 7.03
C LEU A 473 -25.40 24.45 6.29
N ASP A 474 -24.50 25.40 6.50
CA ASP A 474 -24.49 26.68 5.79
C ASP A 474 -24.24 26.47 4.29
N PHE A 475 -23.25 25.66 3.93
CA PHE A 475 -22.98 25.25 2.56
C PHE A 475 -24.22 24.58 1.95
N TYR A 476 -24.82 23.61 2.64
CA TYR A 476 -25.96 22.86 2.15
C TYR A 476 -27.18 23.77 1.88
N ASN A 477 -27.46 24.70 2.79
CA ASN A 477 -28.56 25.64 2.62
C ASN A 477 -28.31 26.64 1.49
N LYS A 478 -27.10 27.19 1.37
CA LYS A 478 -26.76 28.23 0.38
C LYS A 478 -26.47 27.68 -1.02
N GLU A 479 -25.84 26.53 -1.12
CA GLU A 479 -25.28 26.04 -2.40
C GLU A 479 -26.07 24.87 -2.98
N ILE A 480 -26.72 24.07 -2.14
CA ILE A 480 -27.47 22.90 -2.59
C ILE A 480 -28.96 23.26 -2.69
N LYS A 481 -29.59 23.70 -1.60
CA LYS A 481 -31.03 24.00 -1.58
C LYS A 481 -31.40 25.16 -2.48
N GLN A 482 -30.67 26.28 -2.44
CA GLN A 482 -30.98 27.44 -3.30
C GLN A 482 -30.83 27.14 -4.80
N ARG A 483 -30.03 26.12 -5.17
CA ARG A 483 -29.80 25.71 -6.55
C ARG A 483 -30.69 24.53 -6.98
N ASN A 484 -31.66 24.12 -6.15
CA ASN A 484 -32.53 22.97 -6.37
C ASN A 484 -31.77 21.67 -6.71
N LEU A 485 -30.63 21.44 -6.07
CA LEU A 485 -29.89 20.19 -6.22
C LEU A 485 -30.50 19.13 -5.30
N LEU A 486 -30.90 18.00 -5.88
CA LEU A 486 -31.56 16.91 -5.18
C LEU A 486 -30.53 15.92 -4.66
N PHE A 487 -30.55 15.60 -3.36
CA PHE A 487 -29.69 14.56 -2.82
C PHE A 487 -29.94 13.23 -3.54
N TYR A 488 -28.87 12.60 -4.03
CA TYR A 488 -28.94 11.33 -4.73
C TYR A 488 -28.35 10.19 -3.92
N ASP A 489 -27.09 10.32 -3.50
CA ASP A 489 -26.36 9.25 -2.79
C ASP A 489 -25.21 9.84 -1.94
N ALA A 490 -24.79 9.09 -0.92
CA ALA A 490 -23.62 9.40 -0.09
C ALA A 490 -22.85 8.12 0.22
N GLU A 491 -21.53 8.23 0.36
CA GLU A 491 -20.63 7.08 0.51
C GLU A 491 -20.84 6.02 -0.60
N LYS A 492 -21.01 6.50 -1.84
CA LYS A 492 -21.30 5.63 -2.97
C LYS A 492 -20.04 4.88 -3.38
N MET A 493 -20.03 3.57 -3.15
CA MET A 493 -18.98 2.69 -3.66
C MET A 493 -19.08 2.56 -5.18
N ILE A 494 -17.94 2.67 -5.85
CA ILE A 494 -17.77 2.55 -7.29
C ILE A 494 -16.61 1.62 -7.58
N VAL A 495 -16.71 0.90 -8.70
CA VAL A 495 -15.68 -0.04 -9.13
C VAL A 495 -15.48 0.10 -10.63
N SER A 496 -14.22 -0.02 -11.04
CA SER A 496 -13.83 -0.26 -12.41
C SER A 496 -13.32 -1.69 -12.53
N ASN A 497 -14.08 -2.56 -13.20
CA ASN A 497 -13.64 -3.93 -13.48
C ASN A 497 -12.51 -3.93 -14.51
N LYS A 498 -12.54 -3.00 -15.47
CA LYS A 498 -11.51 -2.86 -16.50
C LYS A 498 -10.12 -2.59 -15.91
N TYR A 499 -10.04 -1.80 -14.84
CA TYR A 499 -8.77 -1.41 -14.22
C TYR A 499 -8.52 -2.11 -12.88
N HIS A 500 -9.52 -2.80 -12.32
CA HIS A 500 -9.57 -3.36 -10.95
C HIS A 500 -9.24 -2.32 -9.90
N VAL A 501 -9.91 -1.18 -10.04
CA VAL A 501 -9.78 -0.03 -9.15
C VAL A 501 -11.13 0.25 -8.55
N ALA A 502 -11.16 0.60 -7.27
CA ALA A 502 -12.40 0.93 -6.58
C ALA A 502 -12.25 2.18 -5.72
N GLY A 503 -13.37 2.78 -5.37
CA GLY A 503 -13.40 3.94 -4.50
C GLY A 503 -14.77 4.22 -3.93
N THR A 504 -14.83 5.22 -3.08
CA THR A 504 -16.06 5.69 -2.45
C THR A 504 -16.19 7.18 -2.71
N ILE A 505 -17.30 7.58 -3.32
CA ILE A 505 -17.66 8.98 -3.55
C ILE A 505 -18.42 9.47 -2.31
N ASP A 506 -17.92 10.54 -1.68
CA ASP A 506 -18.53 11.12 -0.49
C ASP A 506 -19.99 11.51 -0.72
N CYS A 507 -20.30 12.27 -1.78
CA CYS A 507 -21.66 12.72 -2.04
C CYS A 507 -21.97 13.05 -3.51
N LEU A 508 -23.21 12.71 -3.91
CA LEU A 508 -23.77 13.00 -5.22
C LEU A 508 -25.11 13.72 -5.10
N PHE A 509 -25.24 14.79 -5.88
CA PHE A 509 -26.50 15.52 -6.05
C PHE A 509 -26.94 15.47 -7.51
N LYS A 510 -28.24 15.26 -7.76
CA LYS A 510 -28.83 15.29 -9.09
C LYS A 510 -29.38 16.69 -9.40
N LYS A 511 -29.13 17.18 -10.62
CA LYS A 511 -29.76 18.41 -11.11
C LYS A 511 -31.24 18.17 -11.39
N GLU A 512 -32.08 19.13 -11.01
CA GLU A 512 -33.50 19.09 -11.32
C GLU A 512 -33.71 19.00 -12.86
N ASN A 513 -34.58 18.08 -13.30
CA ASN A 513 -34.95 17.87 -14.70
C ASN A 513 -33.80 17.49 -15.67
N LYS A 514 -32.62 17.09 -15.17
CA LYS A 514 -31.51 16.59 -16.00
C LYS A 514 -30.95 15.31 -15.41
N ASP A 515 -30.57 14.35 -16.25
CA ASP A 515 -29.82 13.17 -15.81
C ASP A 515 -28.32 13.50 -15.70
N GLU A 516 -28.03 14.49 -14.87
CA GLU A 516 -26.70 15.03 -14.61
C GLU A 516 -26.49 15.17 -13.11
N TYR A 517 -25.30 14.82 -12.66
CA TYR A 517 -24.94 14.82 -11.25
C TYR A 517 -23.84 15.84 -10.95
N VAL A 518 -23.82 16.34 -9.72
CA VAL A 518 -22.76 17.14 -9.11
C VAL A 518 -22.10 16.27 -8.06
N MET A 519 -20.79 16.08 -8.19
CA MET A 519 -20.00 15.28 -7.26
C MET A 519 -19.26 16.18 -6.28
N LEU A 520 -19.37 15.86 -4.99
CA LEU A 520 -18.76 16.62 -3.92
C LEU A 520 -17.81 15.73 -3.11
N ASP A 521 -16.77 16.37 -2.57
CA ASP A 521 -15.74 15.78 -1.72
C ASP A 521 -15.59 16.62 -0.45
N TRP A 522 -15.77 16.02 0.72
CA TRP A 522 -15.66 16.75 1.99
C TRP A 522 -14.21 16.74 2.47
N LYS A 523 -13.58 17.92 2.59
CA LYS A 523 -12.18 18.03 3.02
C LYS A 523 -12.04 18.77 4.34
N SER A 524 -11.63 18.03 5.37
CA SER A 524 -11.22 18.59 6.66
C SER A 524 -9.72 18.88 6.68
N SER A 525 -9.27 19.86 5.90
CA SER A 525 -7.85 20.22 5.79
C SER A 525 -7.57 21.70 6.06
N LYS A 526 -6.68 21.96 7.02
CA LYS A 526 -6.15 23.32 7.30
C LYS A 526 -5.19 23.87 6.25
N ASN A 527 -4.73 23.04 5.33
CA ASN A 527 -3.66 23.40 4.39
C ASN A 527 -4.13 23.47 2.93
N LEU A 528 -5.38 23.08 2.65
CA LEU A 528 -5.89 23.07 1.27
C LEU A 528 -6.25 24.48 0.77
N ILE A 529 -6.51 25.43 1.67
CA ILE A 529 -6.83 26.82 1.35
C ILE A 529 -5.75 27.75 1.92
N ILE A 530 -5.31 28.70 1.09
CA ILE A 530 -4.43 29.82 1.45
C ILE A 530 -5.02 31.10 0.86
N ASP A 531 -5.23 32.12 1.68
CA ASP A 531 -5.82 33.41 1.29
C ASP A 531 -7.12 33.27 0.47
N GLY A 532 -8.00 32.36 0.92
CA GLY A 532 -9.29 32.06 0.27
C GLY A 532 -9.19 31.32 -1.07
N ARG A 533 -8.01 30.86 -1.47
CA ARG A 533 -7.76 30.15 -2.73
C ARG A 533 -7.16 28.76 -2.49
N PRO A 534 -7.31 27.82 -3.42
CA PRO A 534 -6.68 26.51 -3.31
C PRO A 534 -5.15 26.64 -3.26
N ARG A 535 -4.54 25.97 -2.29
CA ARG A 535 -3.09 25.85 -2.20
C ARG A 535 -2.62 24.80 -3.21
N ILE A 536 -2.28 25.26 -4.41
CA ILE A 536 -1.87 24.39 -5.52
C ILE A 536 -0.44 23.86 -5.40
N PHE A 537 0.35 24.35 -4.45
CA PHE A 537 1.78 24.02 -4.27
C PHE A 537 2.07 23.28 -2.95
N GLY A 538 3.09 22.43 -2.97
CA GLY A 538 3.37 21.43 -1.94
C GLY A 538 4.84 20.99 -1.91
N TYR A 539 5.10 19.68 -2.01
CA TYR A 539 6.42 19.07 -1.78
C TYR A 539 7.12 18.68 -3.08
N GLY A 540 7.31 19.65 -3.98
CA GLY A 540 7.97 19.43 -5.28
C GLY A 540 6.97 18.98 -6.35
N TYR A 541 7.40 18.11 -7.25
CA TYR A 541 6.61 17.66 -8.39
C TYR A 541 6.18 16.20 -8.24
N VAL A 542 5.07 15.86 -8.88
CA VAL A 542 4.60 14.47 -9.04
C VAL A 542 5.61 13.71 -9.93
N ILE A 543 5.71 12.39 -9.77
CA ILE A 543 6.71 11.59 -10.53
C ILE A 543 6.24 11.24 -11.95
N SER A 544 7.20 10.80 -12.77
CA SER A 544 6.98 10.25 -14.12
C SER A 544 6.28 11.24 -15.06
N GLU A 545 5.31 10.77 -15.85
CA GLU A 545 4.55 11.53 -16.85
C GLU A 545 3.68 12.66 -16.26
N LEU A 546 3.55 12.73 -14.93
CA LEU A 546 2.74 13.75 -14.23
C LEU A 546 3.58 14.91 -13.64
N ASN A 547 4.86 15.01 -13.98
CA ASN A 547 5.78 15.99 -13.40
C ASN A 547 5.44 17.47 -13.65
N SER A 548 4.47 17.76 -14.51
CA SER A 548 3.90 19.10 -14.68
C SER A 548 3.04 19.53 -13.48
N LEU A 549 2.56 18.57 -12.69
CA LEU A 549 1.79 18.80 -11.48
C LEU A 549 2.69 18.93 -10.26
N ASP A 550 2.26 19.75 -9.32
CA ASP A 550 2.88 19.84 -8.01
C ASP A 550 2.43 18.68 -7.12
N ASN A 551 3.33 18.20 -6.26
CA ASN A 551 3.04 17.24 -5.20
C ASN A 551 2.30 17.92 -4.04
N SER A 552 1.05 18.29 -4.28
CA SER A 552 0.16 18.96 -3.33
C SER A 552 -1.11 18.15 -3.07
N SER A 553 -1.72 18.35 -1.90
CA SER A 553 -3.02 17.77 -1.58
C SER A 553 -4.11 18.20 -2.57
N TYR A 554 -4.04 19.41 -3.12
CA TYR A 554 -4.97 19.89 -4.13
C TYR A 554 -5.00 18.98 -5.36
N TYR A 555 -3.85 18.69 -5.97
CA TYR A 555 -3.79 17.84 -7.16
C TYR A 555 -4.15 16.38 -6.84
N LYS A 556 -3.79 15.87 -5.65
CA LYS A 556 -4.25 14.54 -5.19
C LYS A 556 -5.78 14.44 -5.23
N TYR A 557 -6.47 15.41 -4.65
CA TYR A 557 -7.93 15.42 -4.58
C TYR A 557 -8.58 15.67 -5.94
N CYS A 558 -7.98 16.52 -6.79
CA CYS A 558 -8.49 16.73 -8.14
C CYS A 558 -8.41 15.45 -8.97
N LEU A 559 -7.29 14.72 -8.91
CA LEU A 559 -7.12 13.44 -9.60
C LEU A 559 -8.07 12.36 -9.05
N GLN A 560 -8.29 12.32 -7.73
CA GLN A 560 -9.25 11.41 -7.11
C GLN A 560 -10.65 11.60 -7.70
N GLN A 561 -11.14 12.85 -7.71
CA GLN A 561 -12.43 13.19 -8.28
C GLN A 561 -12.51 12.89 -9.80
N ASN A 562 -11.45 13.18 -10.56
CA ASN A 562 -11.43 12.88 -11.99
C ASN A 562 -11.44 11.37 -12.29
N ILE A 563 -10.73 10.54 -11.51
CA ILE A 563 -10.79 9.08 -11.64
C ILE A 563 -12.19 8.58 -11.25
N TYR A 564 -12.78 9.07 -10.16
CA TYR A 564 -14.17 8.74 -9.80
C TYR A 564 -15.15 9.07 -10.92
N LYS A 565 -15.05 10.27 -11.49
CA LYS A 565 -15.84 10.71 -12.64
C LYS A 565 -15.67 9.77 -13.82
N TYR A 566 -14.44 9.39 -14.16
CA TYR A 566 -14.16 8.44 -15.24
C TYR A 566 -14.87 7.11 -15.01
N ILE A 567 -14.74 6.54 -13.81
CA ILE A 567 -15.35 5.24 -13.47
C ILE A 567 -16.88 5.31 -13.56
N VAL A 568 -17.51 6.32 -12.94
CA VAL A 568 -18.98 6.39 -12.94
C VAL A 568 -19.58 6.71 -14.31
N GLU A 569 -18.89 7.48 -15.15
CA GLU A 569 -19.35 7.78 -16.51
C GLU A 569 -19.20 6.58 -17.45
N THR A 570 -18.16 5.78 -17.27
CA THR A 570 -17.86 4.65 -18.17
C THR A 570 -18.48 3.33 -17.74
N GLU A 571 -18.63 3.08 -16.44
CA GLU A 571 -19.07 1.77 -15.92
C GLU A 571 -20.40 1.83 -15.15
N HIS A 572 -20.84 3.03 -14.73
CA HIS A 572 -22.08 3.20 -13.96
C HIS A 572 -23.14 4.03 -14.70
N SER A 573 -22.86 4.47 -15.93
CA SER A 573 -23.77 5.28 -16.77
C SER A 573 -24.26 6.58 -16.10
N MET A 574 -23.44 7.19 -15.24
CA MET A 574 -23.79 8.43 -14.52
C MET A 574 -22.98 9.61 -15.02
N LYS A 575 -23.64 10.59 -15.65
CA LYS A 575 -22.98 11.81 -16.16
C LYS A 575 -22.67 12.80 -15.05
N ILE A 576 -21.39 13.11 -14.83
CA ILE A 576 -20.95 14.10 -13.84
C ILE A 576 -20.75 15.45 -14.53
N SER A 577 -21.58 16.41 -14.15
CA SER A 577 -21.59 17.76 -14.74
C SER A 577 -20.61 18.74 -14.11
N SER A 578 -20.31 18.58 -12.81
CA SER A 578 -19.30 19.36 -12.11
C SER A 578 -18.81 18.61 -10.88
N MET A 579 -17.56 18.85 -10.50
CA MET A 579 -16.91 18.26 -9.34
C MET A 579 -16.40 19.40 -8.44
N LYS A 580 -16.60 19.29 -7.12
CA LYS A 580 -16.18 20.32 -6.16
C LYS A 580 -15.58 19.70 -4.91
N LEU A 581 -14.52 20.31 -4.39
CA LEU A 581 -14.06 20.04 -3.04
C LEU A 581 -14.71 21.07 -2.10
N VAL A 582 -15.28 20.60 -1.00
CA VAL A 582 -15.89 21.45 0.02
C VAL A 582 -15.02 21.37 1.27
N VAL A 583 -14.33 22.46 1.57
CA VAL A 583 -13.37 22.53 2.68
C VAL A 583 -14.08 22.99 3.94
N LEU A 584 -14.06 22.13 4.95
CA LEU A 584 -14.75 22.28 6.23
C LEU A 584 -13.73 22.06 7.35
N HIS A 585 -13.21 23.12 7.95
CA HIS A 585 -12.15 22.99 8.95
C HIS A 585 -12.32 24.03 10.07
N GLU A 586 -12.13 23.61 11.32
CA GLU A 586 -12.33 24.44 12.52
C GLU A 586 -11.52 25.77 12.52
N ASN A 587 -10.33 25.79 11.91
CA ASN A 587 -9.49 26.99 11.77
C ASN A 587 -10.03 28.06 10.82
N TYR A 588 -11.06 27.75 10.02
CA TYR A 588 -11.68 28.71 9.12
C TYR A 588 -12.99 29.22 9.71
N ASP A 589 -13.32 30.48 9.42
CA ASP A 589 -14.58 31.09 9.87
C ASP A 589 -15.77 30.67 8.99
N GLU A 590 -15.50 30.31 7.73
CA GLU A 590 -16.50 29.88 6.75
C GLU A 590 -16.01 28.71 5.90
N TYR A 591 -16.94 28.05 5.19
CA TYR A 591 -16.60 26.98 4.25
C TYR A 591 -15.96 27.55 2.99
N TYR A 592 -15.12 26.75 2.33
CA TYR A 592 -14.60 27.07 1.00
C TYR A 592 -15.04 26.05 -0.02
N ILE A 593 -15.32 26.52 -1.23
CA ILE A 593 -15.63 25.67 -2.38
C ILE A 593 -14.49 25.80 -3.37
N VAL A 594 -13.98 24.65 -3.80
CA VAL A 594 -12.94 24.57 -4.82
C VAL A 594 -13.48 23.80 -6.01
N ASP A 595 -13.54 24.47 -7.16
CA ASP A 595 -13.86 23.79 -8.42
C ASP A 595 -12.72 22.86 -8.83
N VAL A 596 -13.09 21.62 -9.17
CA VAL A 596 -12.13 20.62 -9.64
C VAL A 596 -12.03 20.70 -11.16
N PRO A 597 -10.83 20.96 -11.72
CA PRO A 597 -10.63 21.00 -13.16
C PRO A 597 -10.76 19.58 -13.76
N LEU A 598 -11.10 19.51 -15.04
CA LEU A 598 -11.04 18.26 -15.79
C LEU A 598 -9.58 17.90 -16.11
N MET A 599 -9.15 16.71 -15.72
CA MET A 599 -7.77 16.21 -15.84
C MET A 599 -7.77 14.88 -16.60
N GLN A 600 -8.29 14.90 -17.84
CA GLN A 600 -8.53 13.69 -18.62
C GLN A 600 -7.24 12.95 -18.99
N GLU A 601 -6.19 13.69 -19.35
CA GLU A 601 -4.91 13.10 -19.76
C GLU A 601 -4.18 12.50 -18.56
N GLU A 602 -4.15 13.20 -17.43
CA GLU A 602 -3.55 12.72 -16.19
C GLU A 602 -4.29 11.50 -15.65
N THR A 603 -5.63 11.49 -15.75
CA THR A 603 -6.47 10.33 -15.40
C THR A 603 -6.09 9.11 -16.24
N LYS A 604 -5.93 9.28 -17.56
CA LYS A 604 -5.50 8.20 -18.47
C LYS A 604 -4.10 7.69 -18.12
N ILE A 605 -3.15 8.59 -17.82
CA ILE A 605 -1.79 8.22 -17.40
C ILE A 605 -1.83 7.31 -16.18
N ILE A 606 -2.56 7.73 -15.13
CA ILE A 606 -2.67 6.96 -13.88
C ILE A 606 -3.31 5.59 -14.14
N LEU A 607 -4.45 5.54 -14.82
CA LEU A 607 -5.15 4.27 -15.09
C LEU A 607 -4.34 3.34 -16.01
N ASN A 608 -3.61 3.89 -16.98
CA ASN A 608 -2.77 3.09 -17.88
C ASN A 608 -1.50 2.56 -17.19
N SER A 609 -1.05 3.17 -16.09
CA SER A 609 0.08 2.63 -15.32
C SER A 609 -0.16 1.20 -14.81
N LEU A 610 -1.41 0.83 -14.54
CA LEU A 610 -1.81 -0.54 -14.14
C LEU A 610 -1.62 -1.59 -15.24
N LYS A 611 -1.39 -1.15 -16.49
CA LYS A 611 -1.20 -2.01 -17.65
C LYS A 611 0.28 -2.31 -17.94
N VAL A 612 1.18 -1.87 -17.07
CA VAL A 612 2.63 -1.90 -17.27
C VAL A 612 3.29 -2.49 -16.01
N LYS A 613 4.25 -3.41 -16.19
CA LYS A 613 5.24 -3.85 -15.19
C LYS A 613 6.59 -3.70 -15.88
N ILE A 614 7.58 -3.04 -15.27
CA ILE A 614 8.88 -2.69 -15.88
C ILE A 614 10.08 -3.10 -15.02
#